data_AF-A0A2H2ZQ15-F1
#
_entry.id   AF-A0A2H2ZQ15-F1
#
_cell.length_a   1.000
_cell.length_b   1.000
_cell.length_c   1.000
_cell.angle_alpha   90.00
_cell.angle_beta   90.00
_cell.angle_gamma   90.00
#
_symmetry.space_group_name_H-M   'P 1'
#
loop_
_entity.id
_entity.type
_entity.pdbx_description
1 polymer ?
#
loop_
_entity_poly.entity_id
_entity_poly.type
_entity_poly.pdbx_seq_one_letter_code
_entity_poly.pdbx_strand_id
1 'polypeptide(L)'
;MSSRTTKRPRCAGSPSFAPDEVIQDLPRLQQARELLAANDLYNASRVLLGLPERDTFTYHAMTSVTLAQVQHVVELGGVNGLHAWYRDEDGTAVR
;
A
#
# COMPACT_ATOMS: atom_id res chain seq x y z
N MET A 1 -18.17 -28.55 18.22
CA MET A 1 -17.04 -28.09 17.38
C MET A 1 -17.27 -26.63 17.04
N SER A 2 -16.53 -25.72 17.69
CA SER A 2 -16.68 -24.27 17.43
C SER A 2 -15.81 -23.88 16.24
N SER A 3 -16.44 -23.57 15.11
CA SER A 3 -15.77 -23.05 13.92
C SER A 3 -15.13 -21.71 14.26
N ARG A 4 -13.80 -21.65 14.25
CA ARG A 4 -13.05 -20.42 14.43
C ARG A 4 -13.18 -19.62 13.13
N THR A 5 -14.09 -18.65 13.10
CA THR A 5 -14.24 -17.75 11.95
C THR A 5 -12.99 -16.90 11.83
N THR A 6 -12.13 -17.20 10.86
CA THR A 6 -10.93 -16.42 10.59
C THR A 6 -11.35 -15.01 10.14
N LYS A 7 -11.18 -14.02 11.02
CA LYS A 7 -11.49 -12.62 10.70
C LYS A 7 -10.57 -12.18 9.56
N ARG A 8 -11.13 -11.81 8.40
CA ARG A 8 -10.32 -11.29 7.29
C ARG A 8 -9.46 -10.12 7.79
N PRO A 9 -8.18 -10.05 7.42
CA PRO A 9 -7.33 -8.90 7.73
C PRO A 9 -8.02 -7.65 7.18
N ARG A 10 -8.12 -6.62 8.02
CA ARG A 10 -8.76 -5.34 7.70
C ARG A 10 -7.78 -4.22 7.98
N CYS A 11 -7.75 -3.22 7.12
CA CYS A 11 -6.99 -2.01 7.37
C CYS A 11 -7.74 -1.15 8.40
N ALA A 12 -7.03 -0.73 9.45
CA ALA A 12 -7.56 0.28 10.36
C ALA A 12 -7.87 1.55 9.55
N GLY A 13 -9.06 2.13 9.72
CA GLY A 13 -9.54 3.29 8.93
C GLY A 13 -10.18 2.95 7.58
N SER A 14 -10.02 1.72 7.06
CA SER A 14 -10.71 1.24 5.85
C SER A 14 -11.29 -0.17 6.07
N PRO A 15 -12.43 -0.29 6.77
CA PRO A 15 -13.00 -1.58 7.16
C PRO A 15 -13.52 -2.41 5.98
N SER A 16 -13.74 -1.77 4.83
CA SER A 16 -14.16 -2.39 3.57
C SER A 16 -12.98 -2.69 2.63
N PHE A 17 -11.74 -2.37 3.01
CA PHE A 17 -10.59 -2.65 2.16
C PHE A 17 -10.35 -4.15 2.04
N ALA A 18 -10.48 -4.66 0.81
CA ALA A 18 -10.18 -6.03 0.43
C ALA A 18 -9.09 -6.00 -0.67
N PRO A 19 -7.82 -6.29 -0.33
CA PRO A 19 -6.72 -6.22 -1.30
C PRO A 19 -6.99 -7.02 -2.57
N ASP A 20 -7.50 -8.24 -2.42
CA ASP A 20 -7.79 -9.16 -3.54
C ASP A 20 -8.84 -8.59 -4.51
N GLU A 21 -9.76 -7.76 -4.03
CA GLU A 21 -10.77 -7.10 -4.87
C GLU A 21 -10.17 -5.85 -5.53
N VAL A 22 -9.39 -5.08 -4.78
CA VAL A 22 -8.75 -3.83 -5.25
C VAL A 22 -7.77 -4.09 -6.39
N ILE A 23 -6.99 -5.18 -6.33
CA ILE A 23 -6.05 -5.52 -7.42
C ILE A 23 -6.76 -5.89 -8.73
N GLN A 24 -8.04 -6.26 -8.68
CA GLN A 24 -8.84 -6.58 -9.86
C GLN A 24 -9.63 -5.35 -10.39
N ASP A 25 -9.68 -4.26 -9.62
CA ASP A 25 -10.39 -3.03 -9.97
C ASP A 25 -9.51 -2.11 -10.85
N LEU A 26 -9.39 -2.45 -12.13
CA LEU A 26 -8.58 -1.71 -13.09
C LEU A 26 -8.92 -0.21 -13.16
N PRO A 27 -10.19 0.23 -13.18
CA PRO A 27 -10.53 1.66 -13.16
C PRO A 27 -9.98 2.38 -11.94
N ARG A 28 -10.13 1.80 -10.75
CA ARG A 28 -9.61 2.38 -9.51
C ARG A 28 -8.08 2.45 -9.49
N LEU A 29 -7.41 1.39 -9.96
CA LEU A 29 -5.96 1.37 -10.07
C LEU A 29 -5.45 2.43 -11.06
N GLN A 30 -6.14 2.59 -12.18
CA GLN A 30 -5.82 3.61 -13.18
C GLN A 30 -5.97 5.02 -12.61
N GLN A 31 -7.09 5.30 -11.94
CA GLN A 31 -7.33 6.59 -11.29
C GLN A 31 -6.25 6.91 -10.24
N ALA A 32 -5.87 5.93 -9.41
CA ALA A 32 -4.81 6.11 -8.43
C ALA A 32 -3.45 6.44 -9.09
N ARG A 33 -3.12 5.79 -10.22
CA ARG A 33 -1.90 6.07 -10.99
C ARG A 33 -1.91 7.47 -11.60
N GLU A 34 -3.04 7.93 -12.13
CA GLU A 34 -3.19 9.28 -12.67
C GLU A 34 -2.96 10.35 -11.59
N LEU A 35 -3.51 10.14 -10.40
CA LEU A 35 -3.30 11.01 -9.24
C LEU A 35 -1.82 11.02 -8.80
N LEU A 36 -1.16 9.86 -8.78
CA LEU A 36 0.28 9.78 -8.50
C LEU A 36 1.12 10.51 -9.56
N ALA A 37 0.78 10.36 -10.84
CA ALA A 37 1.46 11.08 -11.93
C ALA A 37 1.30 12.60 -11.81
N ALA A 38 0.22 13.06 -11.18
CA ALA A 38 -0.03 14.46 -10.84
C ALA A 38 0.61 14.91 -9.50
N ASN A 39 1.42 14.06 -8.85
CA ASN A 39 1.98 14.27 -7.51
C ASN A 39 0.93 14.44 -6.40
N ASP A 40 -0.29 13.93 -6.60
CA ASP A 40 -1.38 13.96 -5.61
C ASP A 40 -1.44 12.66 -4.81
N LEU A 41 -0.43 12.47 -3.94
CA LEU A 41 -0.33 11.30 -3.08
C LEU A 41 -1.54 11.17 -2.13
N TYR A 42 -2.13 12.28 -1.73
CA TYR A 42 -3.26 12.31 -0.81
C TYR A 42 -4.50 11.67 -1.45
N ASN A 43 -4.94 12.17 -2.60
CA ASN A 43 -6.11 11.61 -3.26
C ASN A 43 -5.82 10.24 -3.86
N ALA A 44 -4.58 9.97 -4.31
CA ALA A 44 -4.19 8.63 -4.76
C ALA A 44 -4.38 7.58 -3.66
N SER A 45 -3.88 7.88 -2.45
CA SER A 45 -4.03 6.99 -1.29
C SER A 45 -5.50 6.80 -0.91
N ARG A 46 -6.29 7.88 -0.95
CA ARG A 46 -7.73 7.81 -0.65
C ARG A 46 -8.48 6.93 -1.64
N VAL A 47 -8.28 7.12 -2.94
CA VAL A 47 -8.91 6.31 -3.99
C VAL A 47 -8.49 4.85 -3.85
N LEU A 48 -7.19 4.58 -3.78
CA LEU A 48 -6.66 3.21 -3.74
C LEU A 48 -7.12 2.44 -2.50
N LEU A 49 -7.11 3.08 -1.33
CA LEU A 49 -7.40 2.40 -0.05
C LEU A 49 -8.86 2.57 0.39
N GLY A 50 -9.65 3.40 -0.31
CA GLY A 50 -11.06 3.65 0.02
C GLY A 50 -11.21 4.47 1.31
N LEU A 51 -10.29 5.41 1.53
CA LEU A 51 -10.28 6.25 2.73
C LEU A 51 -11.32 7.37 2.61
N PRO A 52 -11.91 7.81 3.74
CA PRO A 52 -12.84 8.92 3.74
C PRO A 52 -12.18 10.22 3.29
N GLU A 53 -13.02 11.16 2.84
CA GLU A 53 -12.53 12.45 2.35
C GLU A 53 -11.80 13.29 3.38
N ARG A 54 -12.18 13.14 4.64
CA ARG A 54 -11.52 13.76 5.76
C ARG A 54 -11.09 12.65 6.70
N ASP A 55 -10.04 11.94 6.31
CA ASP A 55 -9.38 11.04 7.25
C ASP A 55 -8.79 11.87 8.40
N THR A 56 -9.20 11.54 9.62
CA THR A 56 -8.73 12.17 10.86
C THR A 56 -7.54 11.41 11.46
N PHE A 57 -7.02 10.40 10.79
CA PHE A 57 -5.85 9.66 11.22
C PHE A 57 -4.59 10.54 11.14
N THR A 58 -3.89 10.66 12.27
CA THR A 58 -2.61 11.37 12.32
C THR A 58 -1.49 10.48 11.78
N TYR A 59 -0.95 10.83 10.62
CA TYR A 59 0.25 10.19 10.08
C TYR A 59 1.49 10.77 10.76
N HIS A 60 2.24 9.94 11.47
CA HIS A 60 3.49 10.33 12.11
C HIS A 60 4.68 10.05 11.19
N ALA A 61 5.23 11.09 10.54
CA ALA A 61 6.52 11.00 9.86
C ALA A 61 7.63 11.29 10.89
N MET A 62 8.42 10.29 11.27
CA MET A 62 9.29 10.38 12.46
C MET A 62 10.78 10.68 12.21
N THR A 63 11.27 10.90 10.98
CA THR A 63 12.73 11.11 10.84
C THR A 63 13.17 11.85 9.57
N SER A 64 14.28 12.60 9.71
CA SER A 64 15.12 13.06 8.60
C SER A 64 16.28 12.10 8.46
N VAL A 65 16.39 11.47 7.30
CA VAL A 65 17.46 10.51 6.97
C VAL A 65 18.28 11.05 5.82
N THR A 66 19.58 10.75 5.83
CA THR A 66 20.43 10.95 4.66
C THR A 66 20.06 9.96 3.56
N LEU A 67 20.34 10.28 2.30
CA LEU A 67 20.05 9.38 1.18
C LEU A 67 20.72 8.00 1.33
N ALA A 68 21.94 7.95 1.89
CA ALA A 68 22.63 6.69 2.17
C ALA A 68 21.87 5.82 3.20
N GLN A 69 21.24 6.43 4.20
CA GLN A 69 20.42 5.72 5.18
C GLN A 69 19.11 5.22 4.57
N VAL A 70 18.51 5.98 3.65
CA VAL A 70 17.36 5.52 2.86
C VAL A 70 17.74 4.26 2.07
N GLN A 71 18.84 4.32 1.32
CA GLN A 71 19.34 3.21 0.52
C GLN A 71 19.60 1.97 1.39
N HIS A 72 20.25 2.14 2.54
CA HIS A 72 20.50 1.06 3.48
C HIS A 72 19.20 0.39 4.01
N VAL A 73 18.17 1.18 4.32
CA VAL A 73 16.88 0.64 4.78
C VAL A 73 16.14 -0.10 3.67
N VAL A 74 16.19 0.40 2.43
CA VAL A 74 15.63 -0.31 1.27
C VAL A 74 16.35 -1.65 1.06
N GLU A 75 17.69 -1.67 1.14
CA GLU A 75 18.46 -2.92 1.01
C GLU A 75 18.09 -3.97 2.07
N LEU A 76 17.86 -3.54 3.32
CA LEU A 76 17.38 -4.42 4.38
C LEU A 76 16.00 -5.01 4.06
N GLY A 77 15.14 -4.27 3.35
CA GLY A 77 13.89 -4.80 2.82
C GLY A 77 14.11 -5.99 1.89
N GLY A 78 15.09 -5.90 0.98
CA GLY A 78 15.48 -7.00 0.09
C GLY A 78 15.99 -8.22 0.85
N VAL A 79 16.92 -8.01 1.80
CA VAL A 79 17.50 -9.09 2.64
C VAL A 79 16.42 -9.82 3.45
N ASN A 80 15.42 -9.10 3.95
CA ASN A 80 14.33 -9.66 4.75
C ASN A 80 13.14 -10.15 3.92
N GLY A 81 13.25 -10.21 2.58
CA GLY A 81 12.18 -10.68 1.70
C GLY A 81 10.97 -9.74 1.65
N LEU A 82 11.10 -8.51 2.11
CA LEU A 82 10.05 -7.50 2.14
C LEU A 82 9.88 -6.79 0.80
N HIS A 83 10.62 -7.16 -0.26
CA HIS A 83 10.45 -6.63 -1.61
C HIS A 83 9.60 -7.53 -2.51
N ALA A 84 9.17 -8.70 -2.03
CA ALA A 84 8.44 -9.70 -2.81
C ALA A 84 7.06 -9.26 -3.35
N TRP A 85 6.59 -8.08 -2.96
CA TRP A 85 5.38 -7.41 -3.43
C TRP A 85 5.62 -6.61 -4.72
N TYR A 86 6.87 -6.27 -5.05
CA TYR A 86 7.23 -5.74 -6.36
C TYR A 86 7.33 -6.89 -7.35
N ARG A 87 6.33 -7.02 -8.22
CA ARG A 87 6.31 -7.98 -9.32
C ARG A 87 6.24 -7.22 -10.64
N ASP A 88 6.99 -7.71 -11.61
CA ASP A 88 6.93 -7.25 -12.99
C ASP A 88 5.61 -7.72 -13.64
N GLU A 89 5.32 -7.26 -14.86
CA GLU A 89 4.05 -7.53 -15.56
C GLU A 89 3.78 -9.03 -15.76
N ASP A 90 4.84 -9.83 -15.83
CA ASP A 90 4.78 -11.30 -15.94
C ASP A 90 4.62 -12.01 -14.57
N GLY A 91 4.53 -11.26 -13.48
CA GLY A 91 4.40 -11.76 -12.11
C GLY A 91 5.74 -12.16 -11.47
N THR A 92 6.87 -11.99 -12.15
CA THR A 92 8.20 -12.26 -11.61
C THR A 92 8.57 -11.20 -10.57
N ALA A 93 9.17 -11.60 -9.45
CA ALA A 93 9.63 -10.62 -8.46
C ALA A 93 10.71 -9.73 -9.08
N VAL A 94 10.53 -8.40 -9.00
CA VAL A 94 11.53 -7.43 -9.46
C VAL A 94 12.71 -7.54 -8.49
N ARG A 95 13.87 -7.95 -9.01
CA ARG A 95 15.10 -8.12 -8.24
C ARG A 95 15.86 -6.82 -8.08
#